data_AF-A0A5R9L472-F1
#
_entry.id   AF-A0A5R9L472-F1
#
_cell.length_a   1.000
_cell.length_b   1.000
_cell.length_c   1.000
_cell.angle_alpha   90.00
_cell.angle_beta   90.00
_cell.angle_gamma   90.00
#
_symmetry.space_group_name_H-M   'P 1'
#
loop_
_entity.id
_entity.type
_entity.pdbx_description
1 polymer ?
#
loop_
_entity_poly.entity_id
_entity_poly.type
_entity_poly.pdbx_seq_one_letter_code
_entity_poly.pdbx_strand_id
1 'polypeptide(L)'
;MFWFFTALGINSLALLLIIANAVYDALTLKNSSGHNDFVNLIGVVLAVVIVFAFSLKNAGKQSIANMVLWIPGAPLALFFFFTAIYFVIIFLTDSDWK
;
A
#
# COMPACT_ATOMS: atom_id res chain seq x y z
N MET A 1 -20.28 0.45 -0.96
CA MET A 1 -19.41 -0.74 -0.73
C MET A 1 -18.18 -0.72 -1.62
N PHE A 2 -18.28 -0.51 -2.94
CA PHE A 2 -17.16 -0.50 -3.88
C PHE A 2 -15.93 0.31 -3.39
N TRP A 3 -16.09 1.61 -3.12
CA TRP A 3 -15.00 2.49 -2.69
C TRP A 3 -14.23 2.02 -1.45
N PHE A 4 -14.92 1.37 -0.51
CA PHE A 4 -14.29 0.82 0.69
C PHE A 4 -13.42 -0.39 0.35
N PHE A 5 -13.92 -1.29 -0.50
CA PHE A 5 -13.15 -2.47 -0.93
C PHE A 5 -11.97 -2.08 -1.81
N THR A 6 -12.13 -1.08 -2.68
CA THR A 6 -11.03 -0.54 -3.49
C THR A 6 -9.93 0.04 -2.60
N ALA A 7 -10.28 0.91 -1.65
CA ALA A 7 -9.31 1.47 -0.71
C ALA A 7 -8.63 0.39 0.13
N LEU A 8 -9.40 -0.59 0.62
CA LEU A 8 -8.87 -1.73 1.35
C LEU A 8 -7.86 -2.51 0.49
N GLY A 9 -8.18 -2.82 -0.76
CA GLY A 9 -7.30 -3.56 -1.67
C GLY A 9 -5.96 -2.87 -1.88
N ILE A 10 -5.98 -1.54 -2.09
CA ILE A 10 -4.75 -0.74 -2.27
C ILE A 10 -3.89 -0.75 -1.01
N ASN A 11 -4.50 -0.54 0.15
CA ASN A 11 -3.78 -0.56 1.43
C ASN A 11 -3.22 -1.96 1.73
N SER A 12 -3.98 -3.03 1.47
CA SER A 12 -3.51 -4.41 1.63
C SER A 12 -2.33 -4.73 0.72
N LEU A 13 -2.33 -4.24 -0.52
CA LEU A 13 -1.22 -4.43 -1.46
C LEU A 13 0.05 -3.71 -0.97
N ALA A 14 -0.08 -2.48 -0.47
CA ALA A 14 1.04 -1.77 0.15
C ALA A 14 1.58 -2.51 1.39
N LEU A 15 0.70 -3.08 2.21
CA LEU A 15 1.08 -3.86 3.39
C LEU A 15 1.85 -5.13 2.99
N LEU A 16 1.42 -5.82 1.92
CA LEU A 16 2.14 -6.96 1.36
C LEU A 16 3.52 -6.57 0.84
N LEU A 17 3.67 -5.43 0.15
CA LEU A 17 4.96 -4.94 -0.33
C LEU A 17 5.91 -4.61 0.83
N ILE A 18 5.40 -4.01 1.90
CA ILE A 18 6.19 -3.73 3.11
C ILE A 18 6.68 -5.03 3.75
N ILE A 19 5.80 -6.04 3.89
CA ILE A 19 6.20 -7.37 4.41
C ILE A 19 7.23 -8.02 3.49
N ALA A 20 7.03 -7.97 2.17
CA ALA A 20 7.98 -8.53 1.21
C ALA A 20 9.36 -7.86 1.31
N ASN A 21 9.40 -6.53 1.47
CA ASN A 21 10.63 -5.80 1.70
C ASN A 21 11.31 -6.21 3.01
N ALA A 22 10.54 -6.28 4.11
CA ALA A 22 11.06 -6.69 5.41
C ALA A 22 11.65 -8.12 5.39
N VAL A 23 11.00 -9.04 4.68
CA VAL A 23 11.49 -10.42 4.48
C VAL A 23 12.75 -10.42 3.62
N TYR A 24 12.78 -9.67 2.51
CA TYR A 24 13.96 -9.55 1.67
C TYR A 24 15.16 -9.02 2.45
N ASP A 25 14.98 -7.96 3.24
CA ASP A 25 16.02 -7.36 4.07
C ASP A 25 16.51 -8.34 5.14
N ALA A 26 15.61 -9.06 5.82
CA ALA A 26 15.98 -10.06 6.81
C ALA A 26 16.82 -11.21 6.22
N LEU A 27 16.59 -11.56 4.95
CA LEU A 27 17.32 -12.62 4.25
C LEU A 27 18.63 -12.14 3.63
N THR A 28 18.73 -10.86 3.23
CA THR A 28 19.85 -10.35 2.41
C THR A 28 20.75 -9.34 3.12
N LEU A 29 20.23 -8.54 4.05
CA LEU A 29 20.93 -7.43 4.69
C LEU A 29 21.07 -7.67 6.19
N LYS A 30 22.14 -8.35 6.59
CA LYS A 30 22.42 -8.70 8.00
C LYS A 30 22.62 -7.50 8.96
N ASN A 31 22.85 -6.28 8.47
CA ASN A 31 23.41 -5.18 9.28
C ASN A 31 22.85 -3.74 9.02
N SER A 32 21.72 -3.56 8.32
CA SER A 32 21.17 -2.20 8.08
C SER A 32 19.80 -2.03 8.74
N SER A 33 19.79 -1.68 10.03
CA SER A 33 18.55 -1.62 10.84
C SER A 33 17.70 -0.37 10.61
N GLY A 34 18.30 0.80 10.37
CA GLY A 34 17.56 2.08 10.44
C GLY A 34 16.50 2.32 9.35
N HIS A 35 16.74 1.87 8.11
CA HIS A 35 15.75 2.02 7.03
C HIS A 35 14.56 1.06 7.22
N ASN A 36 14.86 -0.16 7.67
CA ASN A 36 13.87 -1.22 7.86
C ASN A 36 12.91 -0.87 9.01
N ASP A 37 13.42 -0.28 10.09
CA ASP A 37 12.59 0.16 11.23
C ASP A 37 11.53 1.20 10.82
N PHE A 38 11.87 2.12 9.93
CA PHE A 38 10.94 3.14 9.44
C PHE A 38 9.87 2.57 8.50
N VAL A 39 10.27 1.69 7.57
CA VAL A 39 9.33 1.01 6.66
C VAL A 39 8.38 0.09 7.44
N ASN A 40 8.88 -0.61 8.45
CA ASN A 40 8.07 -1.42 9.34
C ASN A 40 7.11 -0.57 10.18
N LEU A 41 7.53 0.60 10.67
CA LEU A 41 6.65 1.54 11.36
C LEU A 41 5.49 1.99 10.45
N ILE A 42 5.76 2.31 9.19
CA ILE A 42 4.71 2.64 8.21
C ILE A 42 3.75 1.46 8.04
N GLY A 43 4.26 0.24 7.94
CA GLY A 43 3.45 -0.98 7.86
C GLY A 43 2.51 -1.16 9.06
N VAL A 44 3.02 -0.95 10.28
CA VAL A 44 2.22 -1.01 11.51
C VAL A 44 1.13 0.06 11.53
N VAL A 45 1.47 1.31 11.18
CA VAL A 45 0.49 2.40 11.09
C VAL A 45 -0.61 2.06 10.08
N LEU A 46 -0.24 1.52 8.91
CA LEU A 46 -1.20 1.11 7.88
C LEU A 46 -2.13 0.00 8.38
N ALA A 47 -1.59 -1.00 9.10
CA ALA A 47 -2.37 -2.07 9.70
C ALA A 47 -3.39 -1.52 10.72
N VAL A 48 -2.96 -0.60 11.60
CA VAL A 48 -3.83 0.06 12.58
C VAL A 48 -4.95 0.83 11.88
N VAL A 49 -4.65 1.56 10.81
CA VAL A 49 -5.64 2.29 10.01
C VAL A 49 -6.68 1.34 9.41
N ILE A 50 -6.27 0.20 8.87
CA ILE A 50 -7.18 -0.81 8.31
C ILE A 50 -8.10 -1.37 9.41
N VAL A 51 -7.55 -1.79 10.54
CA VAL A 51 -8.33 -2.34 11.66
C VAL A 51 -9.33 -1.31 12.17
N PHE A 52 -8.88 -0.06 12.37
CA PHE A 52 -9.74 1.03 12.82
C PHE A 52 -10.88 1.33 11.83
N ALA A 53 -10.61 1.29 10.52
CA ALA A 53 -11.64 1.45 9.51
C ALA A 53 -12.69 0.31 9.54
N PHE A 54 -12.27 -0.93 9.77
CA PHE A 54 -13.20 -2.05 9.98
C PHE A 54 -14.05 -1.88 11.24
N SER A 55 -13.45 -1.43 12.35
CA SER A 55 -14.20 -1.12 13.57
C SER A 55 -15.25 -0.03 13.33
N LEU A 56 -14.90 1.05 12.62
CA LEU A 56 -15.83 2.11 12.25
C LEU A 56 -16.97 1.61 11.34
N LYS A 57 -16.65 0.75 10.38
CA LYS A 57 -17.63 0.12 9.50
C LYS A 57 -18.62 -0.74 10.29
N ASN A 58 -18.13 -1.55 11.23
CA ASN A 58 -18.96 -2.39 12.10
C ASN A 58 -19.86 -1.56 13.03
N ALA A 59 -19.42 -0.37 13.42
CA ALA A 59 -20.22 0.59 14.19
C ALA A 59 -21.24 1.39 13.33
N GLY A 60 -21.44 1.03 12.06
CA GLY A 60 -22.37 1.70 11.14
C GLY A 60 -21.84 3.02 10.54
N LYS A 61 -20.60 3.41 10.84
CA LYS A 61 -19.98 4.66 10.37
C LYS A 61 -19.26 4.48 9.03
N GLN A 62 -19.98 3.96 8.03
CA GLN A 62 -19.43 3.57 6.72
C GLN A 62 -18.72 4.71 5.98
N SER A 63 -19.24 5.95 6.05
CA SER A 63 -18.63 7.11 5.38
C SER A 63 -17.26 7.44 5.97
N ILE A 64 -17.15 7.46 7.30
CA ILE A 64 -15.92 7.76 8.03
C ILE A 64 -14.91 6.63 7.81
N ALA A 65 -15.34 5.37 7.88
CA ALA A 65 -14.50 4.20 7.59
C ALA A 65 -13.86 4.29 6.19
N ASN A 66 -14.65 4.73 5.20
CA ASN A 66 -14.16 4.93 3.84
C ASN A 66 -13.14 6.08 3.77
N MET A 67 -13.42 7.23 4.37
CA MET A 67 -12.48 8.36 4.41
C MET A 67 -11.14 7.96 5.03
N VAL A 68 -11.17 7.25 6.15
CA VAL A 68 -9.97 6.80 6.86
C VAL A 68 -9.08 5.90 5.99
N LEU A 69 -9.65 4.95 5.22
CA LEU A 69 -8.87 4.11 4.31
C LEU A 69 -8.30 4.89 3.11
N TRP A 70 -9.00 5.92 2.66
CA TRP A 70 -8.58 6.73 1.51
C TRP A 70 -7.47 7.73 1.85
N ILE A 71 -7.25 8.09 3.13
CA ILE A 71 -6.13 8.96 3.52
C ILE A 71 -4.78 8.37 3.08
N PRO A 72 -4.41 7.13 3.46
CA PRO A 72 -3.23 6.48 2.90
C PRO A 72 -3.49 5.89 1.51
N GLY A 73 -4.71 5.46 1.20
CA GLY A 73 -5.03 4.79 -0.06
C GLY A 73 -4.93 5.70 -1.29
N ALA A 74 -5.29 6.99 -1.19
CA ALA A 74 -5.25 7.92 -2.32
C ALA A 74 -3.84 8.20 -2.87
N PRO A 75 -2.83 8.57 -2.06
CA PRO A 75 -1.47 8.76 -2.57
C PRO A 75 -0.88 7.45 -3.13
N LEU A 76 -1.18 6.30 -2.52
CA LEU A 76 -0.80 5.00 -3.06
C LEU A 76 -1.46 4.71 -4.41
N ALA A 77 -2.75 5.01 -4.55
CA ALA A 77 -3.49 4.85 -5.80
C ALA A 77 -2.86 5.67 -6.93
N LEU A 78 -2.53 6.94 -6.64
CA LEU A 78 -1.86 7.82 -7.58
C LEU A 78 -0.49 7.28 -7.97
N PHE A 79 0.30 6.82 -6.99
CA PHE A 79 1.58 6.18 -7.26
C PHE A 79 1.43 4.99 -8.21
N PHE A 80 0.57 4.02 -7.90
CA PHE A 80 0.34 2.85 -8.77
C PHE A 80 -0.16 3.24 -10.17
N PHE A 81 -1.01 4.26 -10.26
CA PHE A 81 -1.53 4.74 -11.54
C PHE A 81 -0.42 5.32 -12.42
N PHE A 82 0.42 6.21 -11.87
CA PHE A 82 1.55 6.79 -12.62
C PHE A 82 2.61 5.74 -12.95
N THR A 83 2.88 4.80 -12.04
CA THR A 83 3.78 3.67 -12.32
C THR A 83 3.24 2.82 -13.47
N ALA A 84 1.95 2.51 -13.48
CA ALA A 84 1.34 1.75 -14.58
C ALA A 84 1.42 2.50 -15.92
N ILE A 85 1.13 3.81 -15.94
CA ILE A 85 1.30 4.66 -17.13
C ILE A 85 2.75 4.61 -17.62
N TYR A 86 3.71 4.76 -16.72
CA TYR A 86 5.12 4.74 -17.05
C TYR A 86 5.53 3.41 -17.71
N PHE A 87 5.11 2.27 -17.16
CA PHE A 87 5.34 0.97 -17.77
C PHE A 87 4.71 0.85 -19.16
N VAL A 88 3.46 1.31 -19.33
CA VAL A 88 2.79 1.30 -20.64
C VAL A 88 3.58 2.11 -21.67
N ILE A 89 4.06 3.31 -21.30
CA ILE A 89 4.86 4.14 -22.20
C ILE A 89 6.15 3.40 -22.60
N ILE A 90 6.88 2.80 -21.65
CA ILE A 90 8.10 2.03 -21.97
C ILE A 90 7.77 0.89 -22.93
N PHE A 91 6.78 0.06 -22.62
CA PHE A 91 6.40 -1.07 -23.47
C PHE A 91 5.97 -0.66 -24.88
N LEU A 92 5.41 0.53 -25.05
CA LEU A 92 5.00 1.04 -26.36
C LEU A 92 6.12 1.75 -27.12
N THR A 93 7.13 2.28 -26.41
CA THR A 93 8.19 3.11 -27.02
C THR A 93 9.44 2.29 -27.32
N ASP A 94 9.71 1.23 -26.56
CA ASP A 94 10.92 0.43 -26.67
C ASP A 94 10.57 -1.00 -27.13
N SER A 95 10.79 -1.29 -28.42
CA SER A 95 10.51 -2.63 -28.99
C SER A 95 11.48 -3.71 -28.51
N ASP A 96 12.60 -3.29 -27.91
CA ASP A 96 13.73 -4.14 -27.57
C ASP A 96 13.65 -4.68 -26.13
N TRP A 97 12.60 -4.35 -25.38
CA TRP A 97 12.26 -4.95 -24.07
C TRP A 97 11.58 -6.33 -24.19
N LYS A 98 11.80 -7.04 -25.30
CA LYS A 98 11.36 -8.43 -25.51
C LYS A 98 12.42 -9.42 -25.07
#